data_AF-A0A7Z7NKB2-F1
#
_entry.id   AF-A0A7Z7NKB2-F1
#
_cell.length_a   1.000
_cell.length_b   1.000
_cell.length_c   1.000
_cell.angle_alpha   90.00
_cell.angle_beta   90.00
_cell.angle_gamma   90.00
#
_symmetry.space_group_name_H-M   'P 1'
#
loop_
_entity.id
_entity.type
_entity.pdbx_description
1 polymer ?
#
loop_
_entity_poly.entity_id
_entity_poly.type
_entity_poly.pdbx_seq_one_letter_code
_entity_poly.pdbx_strand_id
1 'polypeptide(L)'
;MFTYADGSPIKAGDSVLLENGQTPGTVELVVLMPSEMQAIGVEELGVMLLSPPFGRVYLPEWSLRREPLEFVSHGPSALQLIQADAASKLGLIQALGAMDNLWGRVEEACWSSVPHVAHRPATEADVTEGRAVFYIPGGSEPADFTLPCCALQRLESGESEPVVVIQAEHGPSGVILGVRPLCGGNSICMLSEVELLSGGFPLRHGT
;
A
#
# COMPACT_ATOMS: atom_id res chain seq x y z
N MET A 1 -2.46 20.08 -11.74
CA MET A 1 -3.76 19.71 -11.12
C MET A 1 -4.25 18.48 -11.85
N PHE A 2 -4.55 17.40 -11.14
CA PHE A 2 -5.03 16.16 -11.75
C PHE A 2 -6.50 16.29 -12.15
N THR A 3 -6.84 15.78 -13.33
CA THR A 3 -8.17 15.87 -13.92
C THR A 3 -8.61 14.52 -14.44
N TYR A 4 -9.92 14.28 -14.42
CA TYR A 4 -10.54 13.18 -15.16
C TYR A 4 -10.51 13.44 -16.67
N ALA A 5 -10.92 12.45 -17.46
CA ALA A 5 -10.95 12.53 -18.92
C ALA A 5 -11.84 13.67 -19.46
N ASP A 6 -12.87 14.07 -18.71
CA ASP A 6 -13.75 15.20 -19.04
C ASP A 6 -13.14 16.58 -18.67
N GLY A 7 -11.92 16.59 -18.11
CA GLY A 7 -11.21 17.79 -17.67
C GLY A 7 -11.63 18.29 -16.29
N SER A 8 -12.61 17.66 -15.63
CA SER A 8 -13.00 18.02 -14.27
C SER A 8 -11.91 17.61 -13.27
N PRO A 9 -11.69 18.39 -12.19
CA PRO A 9 -10.60 18.12 -11.25
C PRO A 9 -10.93 16.91 -10.36
N ILE A 10 -9.90 16.08 -10.12
CA ILE A 10 -9.97 14.99 -9.14
C ILE A 10 -10.01 15.57 -7.73
N LYS A 11 -10.93 15.06 -6.88
CA LYS A 11 -11.13 15.55 -5.51
C LYS A 11 -11.09 14.41 -4.50
N ALA A 12 -10.63 14.71 -3.29
CA ALA A 12 -10.76 13.80 -2.17
C ALA A 12 -12.23 13.49 -1.88
N GLY A 13 -12.53 12.20 -1.69
CA GLY A 13 -13.87 11.63 -1.54
C GLY A 13 -14.49 11.11 -2.83
N ASP A 14 -13.88 11.36 -4.01
CA ASP A 14 -14.42 10.82 -5.26
C ASP A 14 -14.30 9.30 -5.29
N SER A 15 -15.38 8.63 -5.67
CA SER A 15 -15.37 7.21 -6.02
C SER A 15 -14.92 7.07 -7.47
N VAL A 16 -13.93 6.21 -7.67
CA VAL A 16 -13.26 6.02 -8.96
C VAL A 16 -13.09 4.53 -9.25
N LEU A 17 -12.84 4.20 -10.52
CA LEU A 17 -12.33 2.90 -10.92
C LEU A 17 -10.90 3.03 -11.44
N LEU A 18 -10.07 2.07 -11.06
CA LEU A 18 -8.71 1.84 -11.54
C LEU A 18 -8.71 0.64 -12.52
N GLU A 19 -7.57 0.39 -13.15
CA GLU A 19 -7.32 -0.81 -13.96
C GLU A 19 -8.38 -1.01 -15.05
N ASN A 20 -8.64 0.05 -15.84
CA ASN A 20 -9.67 0.10 -16.89
C ASN A 20 -11.08 -0.27 -16.38
N GLY A 21 -11.49 0.31 -15.26
CA GLY A 21 -12.85 0.16 -14.76
C GLY A 21 -13.07 -1.07 -13.86
N GLN A 22 -12.02 -1.83 -13.54
CA GLN A 22 -12.16 -3.11 -12.84
C GLN A 22 -12.10 -2.98 -11.33
N THR A 23 -11.26 -2.08 -10.82
CA THR A 23 -10.94 -2.04 -9.39
C THR A 23 -11.51 -0.77 -8.75
N PRO A 24 -12.43 -0.87 -7.78
CA PRO A 24 -13.02 0.30 -7.13
C PRO A 24 -12.03 0.95 -6.15
N GLY A 25 -12.02 2.28 -6.14
CA GLY A 25 -11.24 3.08 -5.19
C GLY A 25 -11.98 4.34 -4.77
N THR A 26 -11.53 4.92 -3.66
CA THR A 26 -11.96 6.25 -3.19
C THR A 26 -10.74 7.14 -3.07
N VAL A 27 -10.78 8.33 -3.66
CA VAL A 27 -9.70 9.30 -3.55
C VAL A 27 -9.56 9.77 -2.10
N GLU A 28 -8.42 9.49 -1.47
CA GLU A 28 -8.16 9.91 -0.11
C GLU A 28 -7.40 11.25 -0.09
N LEU A 29 -6.37 11.39 -0.94
CA LEU A 29 -5.54 12.58 -1.00
C LEU A 29 -5.06 12.85 -2.42
N VAL A 30 -5.07 14.13 -2.82
CA VAL A 30 -4.42 14.61 -4.04
C VAL A 30 -3.15 15.35 -3.62
N VAL A 31 -1.99 14.82 -4.04
CA VAL A 31 -0.66 15.27 -3.63
C VAL A 31 -0.12 16.21 -4.71
N LEU A 32 -0.03 17.50 -4.38
CA LEU A 32 0.36 18.57 -5.29
C LEU A 32 1.56 19.39 -4.77
N MET A 33 1.87 19.30 -3.47
CA MET A 33 2.89 20.12 -2.82
C MET A 33 4.05 19.27 -2.29
N PRO A 34 5.30 19.76 -2.34
CA PRO A 34 6.45 19.06 -1.78
C PRO A 34 6.30 18.69 -0.29
N SER A 35 5.61 19.51 0.51
CA SER A 35 5.35 19.21 1.92
C SER A 35 4.40 18.03 2.12
N GLU A 36 3.47 17.80 1.19
CA GLU A 36 2.57 16.64 1.21
C GLU A 36 3.32 15.38 0.80
N MET A 37 4.19 15.49 -0.22
CA MET A 37 5.07 14.41 -0.66
C MET A 37 5.98 13.92 0.48
N GLN A 38 6.64 14.86 1.16
CA GLN A 38 7.49 14.57 2.30
C GLN A 38 6.71 13.91 3.45
N ALA A 39 5.49 14.36 3.71
CA ALA A 39 4.65 13.83 4.78
C ALA A 39 4.21 12.38 4.57
N ILE A 40 4.09 11.93 3.32
CA ILE A 40 3.68 10.55 3.00
C ILE A 40 4.81 9.69 2.42
N GLY A 41 6.04 10.24 2.33
CA GLY A 41 7.21 9.51 1.86
C GLY A 41 7.23 9.17 0.37
N VAL A 42 6.67 10.04 -0.48
CA VAL A 42 6.69 9.85 -1.95
C VAL A 42 7.58 10.89 -2.63
N GLU A 43 8.13 10.54 -3.80
CA GLU A 43 9.08 11.39 -4.53
C GLU A 43 8.42 12.22 -5.64
N GLU A 44 7.16 11.94 -5.99
CA GLU A 44 6.45 12.58 -7.09
C GLU A 44 5.07 13.12 -6.69
N LEU A 45 4.42 13.85 -7.59
CA LEU A 45 3.02 14.24 -7.47
C LEU A 45 2.11 13.07 -7.84
N GLY A 46 0.94 13.00 -7.23
CA GLY A 46 0.04 11.87 -7.49
C GLY A 46 -1.25 11.92 -6.70
N VAL A 47 -1.95 10.79 -6.72
CA VAL A 47 -3.23 10.60 -6.04
C VAL A 47 -3.12 9.35 -5.15
N MET A 48 -3.44 9.51 -3.87
CA MET A 48 -3.62 8.40 -2.94
C MET A 48 -5.09 7.98 -2.95
N LEU A 49 -5.32 6.67 -3.09
CA LEU A 49 -6.63 6.04 -3.14
C LEU A 49 -6.76 5.03 -2.02
N LEU A 50 -7.95 4.88 -1.46
CA LEU A 50 -8.33 3.71 -0.68
C LEU A 50 -9.08 2.75 -1.61
N SER A 51 -8.52 1.58 -1.87
CA SER A 51 -9.10 0.55 -2.74
C SER A 51 -9.16 -0.79 -1.99
N PRO A 52 -10.29 -1.12 -1.33
CA PRO A 52 -10.46 -2.44 -0.74
C PRO A 52 -10.45 -3.54 -1.81
N PRO A 53 -9.84 -4.71 -1.55
CA PRO A 53 -9.17 -5.14 -0.30
C PRO A 53 -7.70 -4.69 -0.18
N PHE A 54 -7.16 -4.00 -1.17
CA PHE A 54 -5.74 -3.64 -1.32
C PHE A 54 -5.25 -2.53 -0.39
N GLY A 55 -6.15 -1.82 0.28
CA GLY A 55 -5.81 -0.74 1.20
C GLY A 55 -5.46 0.56 0.47
N ARG A 56 -4.40 1.25 0.90
CA ARG A 56 -3.99 2.53 0.31
C ARG A 56 -3.05 2.32 -0.88
N VAL A 57 -3.40 2.89 -2.02
CA VAL A 57 -2.65 2.81 -3.27
C VAL A 57 -2.26 4.21 -3.70
N TYR A 58 -0.96 4.45 -3.88
CA TYR A 58 -0.44 5.71 -4.39
C TYR A 58 -0.19 5.62 -5.90
N LEU A 59 -0.86 6.47 -6.67
CA LEU A 59 -0.70 6.56 -8.11
C LEU A 59 0.08 7.83 -8.48
N PRO A 60 1.35 7.72 -8.91
CA PRO A 60 2.11 8.86 -9.38
C PRO A 60 1.55 9.41 -10.70
N GLU A 61 1.91 10.65 -11.03
CA GLU A 61 1.42 11.33 -12.24
C GLU A 61 1.65 10.52 -13.52
N TRP A 62 2.80 9.88 -13.67
CA TRP A 62 3.09 9.08 -14.86
C TRP A 62 2.12 7.91 -15.01
N SER A 63 1.69 7.29 -13.89
CA SER A 63 0.74 6.18 -13.88
C SER A 63 -0.64 6.66 -14.32
N LEU A 64 -1.10 7.77 -13.74
CA LEU A 64 -2.38 8.39 -14.07
C LEU A 64 -2.47 8.87 -15.53
N ARG A 65 -1.35 9.20 -16.16
CA ARG A 65 -1.30 9.56 -17.58
C ARG A 65 -1.43 8.34 -18.51
N ARG A 66 -0.94 7.17 -18.08
CA ARG A 66 -1.04 5.93 -18.85
C ARG A 66 -2.40 5.29 -18.67
N GLU A 67 -2.91 5.31 -17.44
CA GLU A 67 -4.17 4.71 -17.05
C GLU A 67 -4.95 5.70 -16.17
N PRO A 68 -5.76 6.57 -16.80
CA PRO A 68 -6.54 7.57 -16.09
C PRO A 68 -7.61 6.91 -15.21
N LEU A 69 -7.87 7.52 -14.05
CA LEU A 69 -8.98 7.12 -13.20
C LEU A 69 -10.32 7.38 -13.89
N GLU A 70 -11.22 6.40 -13.82
CA GLU A 70 -12.59 6.57 -14.27
C GLU A 70 -13.44 7.10 -13.13
N PHE A 71 -14.06 8.26 -13.33
CA PHE A 71 -14.97 8.84 -12.35
C PHE A 71 -16.27 8.04 -12.26
N VAL A 72 -16.68 7.66 -11.05
CA VAL A 72 -17.96 6.99 -10.79
C VAL A 72 -18.96 7.96 -10.18
N SER A 73 -18.58 8.56 -9.05
CA SER A 73 -19.43 9.49 -8.33
C SER A 73 -18.60 10.33 -7.36
N HIS A 74 -19.14 11.49 -6.99
CA HIS A 74 -18.66 12.16 -5.80
C HIS A 74 -19.16 11.37 -4.60
N GLY A 75 -18.25 10.87 -3.76
CA GLY A 75 -18.63 10.49 -2.40
C GLY A 75 -19.02 11.75 -1.61
N PRO A 76 -19.64 11.60 -0.43
CA PRO A 76 -19.61 12.71 0.52
C PRO A 76 -18.14 13.09 0.66
N SER A 77 -17.80 14.33 0.31
CA SER A 77 -16.43 14.81 0.47
C SER A 77 -15.98 14.41 1.87
N ALA A 78 -14.72 14.01 2.07
CA ALA A 78 -14.22 13.79 3.43
C ALA A 78 -14.54 15.02 4.33
N LEU A 79 -14.67 16.21 3.74
CA LEU A 79 -15.15 17.46 4.34
C LEU A 79 -16.62 17.46 4.85
N GLN A 80 -17.51 16.58 4.36
CA GLN A 80 -18.92 16.49 4.80
C GLN A 80 -19.15 15.43 5.88
N LEU A 81 -18.35 14.36 5.91
CA LEU A 81 -18.35 13.41 7.04
C LEU A 81 -17.64 13.99 8.27
N ILE A 82 -16.78 15.00 8.07
CA ILE A 82 -16.12 15.80 9.11
C ILE A 82 -16.91 17.09 9.35
N GLN A 83 -18.19 16.98 9.71
CA GLN A 83 -18.87 18.02 10.51
C GLN A 83 -18.68 17.77 12.02
N ALA A 84 -17.53 17.17 12.37
CA ALA A 84 -16.96 17.23 13.70
C ALA A 84 -15.48 17.62 13.56
N ASP A 85 -15.25 18.92 13.72
CA ASP A 85 -13.99 19.62 13.94
C ASP A 85 -13.15 20.09 12.74
N ALA A 86 -12.74 21.36 12.83
CA ALA A 86 -12.24 22.22 11.77
C ALA A 86 -10.71 22.17 11.59
N ALA A 87 -10.09 20.99 11.74
CA ALA A 87 -8.63 20.79 11.64
C ALA A 87 -8.19 20.28 10.25
N SER A 88 -8.49 21.11 9.26
CA SER A 88 -8.36 20.89 7.81
C SER A 88 -6.94 20.52 7.36
N LYS A 89 -6.77 19.35 6.71
CA LYS A 89 -5.59 18.88 5.94
C LYS A 89 -4.26 18.75 6.69
N LEU A 90 -3.87 19.72 7.51
CA LEU A 90 -2.70 19.65 8.38
C LEU A 90 -2.87 18.60 9.47
N GLY A 91 -4.08 18.42 10.02
CA GLY A 91 -4.36 17.32 10.96
C GLY A 91 -4.24 15.94 10.32
N LEU A 92 -4.62 15.80 9.04
CA LEU A 92 -4.39 14.59 8.26
C LEU A 92 -2.90 14.37 8.00
N ILE A 93 -2.18 15.42 7.57
CA ILE A 93 -0.72 15.40 7.35
C ILE A 93 0.05 15.13 8.65
N GLN A 94 -0.41 15.63 9.78
CA GLN A 94 0.18 15.40 11.10
C GLN A 94 -0.17 14.01 11.62
N ALA A 95 -1.37 13.47 11.36
CA ALA A 95 -1.68 12.07 11.64
C ALA A 95 -0.86 11.12 10.76
N LEU A 96 -0.65 11.46 9.47
CA LEU A 96 0.21 10.73 8.54
C LEU A 96 1.69 10.85 8.93
N GLY A 97 2.14 12.02 9.39
CA GLY A 97 3.51 12.28 9.84
C GLY A 97 3.82 11.85 11.27
N ALA A 98 2.80 11.60 12.10
CA ALA A 98 2.95 11.03 13.45
C ALA A 98 2.87 9.49 13.47
N MET A 99 2.46 8.86 12.36
CA MET A 99 2.68 7.43 12.11
C MET A 99 4.12 7.23 11.59
N ASP A 100 5.11 7.47 12.45
CA ASP A 100 6.54 7.33 12.12
C ASP A 100 6.80 6.05 11.31
N ASN A 101 7.06 6.25 10.02
CA ASN A 101 7.69 5.29 9.13
C ASN A 101 7.07 3.87 9.11
N LEU A 102 5.73 3.75 9.23
CA LEU A 102 5.05 2.45 9.27
C LEU A 102 5.52 1.55 8.13
N TRP A 103 5.64 2.13 6.93
CA TRP A 103 6.11 1.49 5.70
C TRP A 103 7.50 1.98 5.29
N GLY A 104 8.33 2.37 6.24
CA GLY A 104 9.70 2.83 5.98
C GLY A 104 10.62 1.78 5.36
N ARG A 105 11.81 2.24 4.98
CA ARG A 105 12.93 1.36 4.61
C ARG A 105 13.15 0.29 5.69
N VAL A 106 13.34 -0.94 5.24
CA VAL A 106 13.76 -2.05 6.11
C VAL A 106 15.26 -2.23 5.96
N GLU A 107 15.99 -2.18 7.07
CA GLU A 107 17.41 -2.50 7.06
C GLU A 107 17.60 -4.01 6.91
N GLU A 108 18.47 -4.44 5.98
CA GLU A 108 18.75 -5.86 5.73
C GLU A 108 19.11 -6.62 7.02
N ALA A 109 19.87 -6.02 7.94
CA ALA A 109 20.25 -6.67 9.19
C ALA A 109 19.08 -6.85 10.19
N CYS A 110 17.99 -6.09 10.01
CA CYS A 110 16.87 -6.00 10.95
C CYS A 110 15.61 -6.72 10.45
N TRP A 111 15.68 -7.44 9.32
CA TRP A 111 14.53 -8.08 8.68
C TRP A 111 13.68 -8.96 9.63
N SER A 112 14.33 -9.67 10.56
CA SER A 112 13.65 -10.58 11.48
C SER A 112 12.84 -9.88 12.56
N SER A 113 13.01 -8.56 12.71
CA SER A 113 12.30 -7.72 13.68
C SER A 113 11.12 -6.97 13.08
N VAL A 114 10.89 -7.09 11.77
CA VAL A 114 9.80 -6.42 11.07
C VAL A 114 8.45 -6.86 11.67
N PRO A 115 7.54 -5.93 12.02
CA PRO A 115 6.20 -6.25 12.48
C PRO A 115 5.46 -7.14 11.46
N HIS A 116 4.83 -8.21 11.94
CA HIS A 116 4.21 -9.22 11.08
C HIS A 116 3.02 -9.90 11.79
N VAL A 117 2.20 -10.61 11.03
CA VAL A 117 1.16 -11.51 11.51
C VAL A 117 1.56 -12.95 11.19
N ALA A 118 1.59 -13.83 12.20
CA ALA A 118 1.86 -15.25 12.04
C ALA A 118 0.77 -16.11 12.70
N HIS A 119 0.52 -17.29 12.13
CA HIS A 119 -0.38 -18.33 12.67
C HIS A 119 -1.84 -17.92 12.88
N ARG A 120 -2.28 -16.83 12.27
CA ARG A 120 -3.67 -16.38 12.24
C ARG A 120 -3.92 -15.46 11.05
N PRO A 121 -5.17 -15.28 10.60
CA PRO A 121 -5.54 -14.23 9.67
C PRO A 121 -5.24 -12.84 10.26
N ALA A 122 -4.93 -11.90 9.37
CA ALA A 122 -4.84 -10.49 9.71
C ALA A 122 -6.21 -9.92 10.08
N THR A 123 -6.20 -8.87 10.88
CA THR A 123 -7.35 -8.05 11.22
C THR A 123 -7.15 -6.63 10.70
N GLU A 124 -8.20 -5.82 10.67
CA GLU A 124 -8.09 -4.39 10.36
C GLU A 124 -7.10 -3.65 11.28
N ALA A 125 -7.00 -4.06 12.54
CA ALA A 125 -6.03 -3.52 13.49
C ALA A 125 -4.59 -3.86 13.09
N ASP A 126 -4.33 -5.06 12.57
CA ASP A 126 -2.99 -5.44 12.11
C ASP A 126 -2.53 -4.63 10.90
N VAL A 127 -3.45 -4.28 10.00
CA VAL A 127 -3.15 -3.40 8.88
C VAL A 127 -2.85 -1.98 9.38
N THR A 128 -3.67 -1.49 10.30
CA THR A 128 -3.51 -0.16 10.91
C THR A 128 -2.18 -0.03 11.66
N GLU A 129 -1.75 -1.11 12.31
CA GLU A 129 -0.51 -1.20 13.09
C GLU A 129 0.70 -1.70 12.27
N GLY A 130 0.54 -1.87 10.96
CA GLY A 130 1.63 -2.21 10.02
C GLY A 130 2.21 -3.62 10.18
N ARG A 131 1.48 -4.52 10.83
CA ARG A 131 1.81 -5.95 10.92
C ARG A 131 1.31 -6.75 9.71
N ALA A 132 0.34 -6.21 8.97
CA ALA A 132 -0.28 -6.83 7.81
C ALA A 132 -0.43 -5.79 6.69
N VAL A 133 -0.40 -6.24 5.45
CA VAL A 133 -0.63 -5.37 4.27
C VAL A 133 -2.11 -5.32 3.91
N PHE A 134 -2.84 -6.41 4.12
CA PHE A 134 -4.25 -6.52 3.76
C PHE A 134 -5.08 -7.22 4.84
N TYR A 135 -6.41 -7.06 4.74
CA TYR A 135 -7.40 -7.78 5.54
C TYR A 135 -8.49 -8.32 4.59
N ILE A 136 -8.91 -9.58 4.80
CA ILE A 136 -9.97 -10.22 4.00
C ILE A 136 -11.30 -10.18 4.79
N PRO A 137 -12.29 -9.37 4.36
CA PRO A 137 -13.60 -9.34 4.99
C PRO A 137 -14.29 -10.71 4.89
N GLY A 138 -14.82 -11.19 6.02
CA GLY A 138 -15.39 -12.54 6.12
C GLY A 138 -14.38 -13.60 6.60
N GLY A 139 -13.11 -13.22 6.75
CA GLY A 139 -12.05 -14.08 7.24
C GLY A 139 -11.33 -14.85 6.13
N SER A 140 -10.22 -15.47 6.52
CA SER A 140 -9.37 -16.32 5.69
C SER A 140 -8.75 -17.40 6.59
N GLU A 141 -7.89 -18.25 6.01
CA GLU A 141 -7.05 -19.17 6.78
C GLU A 141 -5.58 -18.76 6.63
N PRO A 142 -4.77 -18.78 7.71
CA PRO A 142 -3.35 -18.50 7.62
C PRO A 142 -2.64 -19.60 6.82
N ALA A 143 -1.70 -19.22 5.97
CA ALA A 143 -0.83 -20.18 5.31
C ALA A 143 0.31 -20.62 6.25
N ASP A 144 0.79 -21.85 6.08
CA ASP A 144 1.89 -22.40 6.90
C ASP A 144 3.23 -21.78 6.50
N PHE A 145 3.61 -20.70 7.18
CA PHE A 145 4.84 -19.96 6.99
C PHE A 145 5.50 -19.66 8.34
N THR A 146 6.84 -19.68 8.36
CA THR A 146 7.62 -19.06 9.44
C THR A 146 7.81 -17.58 9.07
N LEU A 147 7.08 -16.69 9.75
CA LEU A 147 7.12 -15.24 9.50
C LEU A 147 7.86 -14.50 10.63
N PRO A 148 8.51 -13.35 10.32
CA PRO A 148 8.72 -12.86 8.96
C PRO A 148 9.74 -13.75 8.24
N CYS A 149 9.80 -13.70 6.90
CA CYS A 149 10.86 -14.38 6.15
C CYS A 149 11.31 -13.56 4.94
N CYS A 150 12.57 -13.74 4.52
CA CYS A 150 13.11 -13.05 3.36
C CYS A 150 12.72 -13.75 2.06
N ALA A 151 12.47 -12.96 1.02
CA ALA A 151 12.19 -13.46 -0.32
C ALA A 151 12.73 -12.51 -1.40
N LEU A 152 12.81 -13.00 -2.63
CA LEU A 152 12.91 -12.18 -3.83
C LEU A 152 11.56 -12.19 -4.53
N GLN A 153 10.91 -11.03 -4.66
CA GLN A 153 9.68 -10.87 -5.43
C GLN A 153 10.03 -10.61 -6.89
N ARG A 154 9.47 -11.40 -7.80
CA ARG A 154 9.55 -11.15 -9.25
C ARG A 154 8.55 -10.07 -9.62
N LEU A 155 9.05 -8.98 -10.19
CA LEU A 155 8.22 -7.90 -10.72
C LEU A 155 7.78 -8.22 -12.15
N GLU A 156 6.71 -7.57 -12.62
CA GLU A 156 6.23 -7.71 -14.01
C GLU A 156 7.28 -7.28 -15.05
N SER A 157 8.20 -6.38 -14.67
CA SER A 157 9.36 -5.99 -15.49
C SER A 157 10.34 -7.14 -15.75
N GLY A 158 10.20 -8.26 -15.03
CA GLY A 158 11.15 -9.37 -15.00
C GLY A 158 12.29 -9.18 -14.01
N GLU A 159 12.41 -8.00 -13.39
CA GLU A 159 13.35 -7.75 -12.31
C GLU A 159 12.93 -8.46 -11.02
N SER A 160 13.85 -8.55 -10.06
CA SER A 160 13.55 -9.13 -8.75
C SER A 160 13.95 -8.17 -7.64
N GLU A 161 13.03 -7.96 -6.71
CA GLU A 161 13.20 -7.05 -5.59
C GLU A 161 13.30 -7.83 -4.27
N PRO A 162 14.25 -7.51 -3.37
CA PRO A 162 14.30 -8.10 -2.05
C PRO A 162 13.16 -7.59 -1.16
N VAL A 163 12.40 -8.53 -0.61
CA VAL A 163 11.25 -8.26 0.25
C VAL A 163 11.27 -9.11 1.51
N VAL A 164 10.67 -8.59 2.59
CA VAL A 164 10.33 -9.36 3.79
C VAL A 164 8.85 -9.71 3.74
N VAL A 165 8.52 -10.99 3.76
CA VAL A 165 7.14 -11.47 3.89
C VAL A 165 6.71 -11.29 5.35
N ILE A 166 5.60 -10.59 5.57
CA ILE A 166 5.07 -10.26 6.91
C ILE A 166 3.67 -10.82 7.16
N GLN A 167 3.05 -11.39 6.13
CA GLN A 167 1.70 -11.95 6.18
C GLN A 167 1.58 -13.02 5.11
N ALA A 168 0.93 -14.14 5.41
CA ALA A 168 0.64 -15.20 4.45
C ALA A 168 -0.73 -15.82 4.75
N GLU A 169 -1.67 -15.71 3.81
CA GLU A 169 -3.04 -16.19 3.97
C GLU A 169 -3.55 -16.88 2.70
N HIS A 170 -4.44 -17.86 2.86
CA HIS A 170 -5.11 -18.52 1.76
C HIS A 170 -6.19 -17.61 1.17
N GLY A 171 -6.04 -17.31 -0.13
CA GLY A 171 -7.05 -16.65 -0.95
C GLY A 171 -7.66 -17.59 -2.01
N PRO A 172 -8.61 -17.11 -2.82
CA PRO A 172 -9.32 -17.92 -3.81
C PRO A 172 -8.42 -18.57 -4.87
N SER A 173 -7.30 -17.93 -5.19
CA SER A 173 -6.38 -18.34 -6.26
C SER A 173 -5.05 -18.91 -5.75
N GLY A 174 -4.91 -19.14 -4.44
CA GLY A 174 -3.66 -19.59 -3.82
C GLY A 174 -3.28 -18.76 -2.59
N VAL A 175 -2.02 -18.88 -2.16
CA VAL A 175 -1.51 -18.13 -1.01
C VAL A 175 -1.17 -16.71 -1.44
N ILE A 176 -1.77 -15.74 -0.75
CA ILE A 176 -1.53 -14.31 -0.88
C ILE A 176 -0.56 -13.89 0.23
N LEU A 177 0.48 -13.17 -0.16
CA LEU A 177 1.52 -12.68 0.72
C LEU A 177 1.43 -11.17 0.84
N GLY A 178 1.52 -10.66 2.07
CA GLY A 178 1.82 -9.26 2.33
C GLY A 178 3.32 -9.10 2.53
N VAL A 179 3.95 -8.21 1.76
CA VAL A 179 5.41 -8.07 1.73
C VAL A 179 5.87 -6.63 1.95
N ARG A 180 7.12 -6.53 2.41
CA ARG A 180 7.85 -5.29 2.70
C ARG A 180 9.11 -5.22 1.86
N PRO A 181 9.14 -4.41 0.80
CA PRO A 181 10.37 -4.12 0.09
C PRO A 181 11.40 -3.46 1.02
N LEU A 182 12.67 -3.78 0.82
CA LEU A 182 13.75 -3.17 1.60
C LEU A 182 13.83 -1.66 1.37
N CYS A 183 13.53 -1.21 0.15
CA CYS A 183 13.56 0.21 -0.20
C CYS A 183 12.49 1.03 0.56
N GLY A 184 11.46 0.39 1.10
CA GLY A 184 10.29 0.99 1.73
C GLY A 184 9.00 0.59 1.02
N GLY A 185 7.87 1.02 1.57
CA GLY A 185 6.54 0.66 1.10
C GLY A 185 6.05 -0.70 1.59
N ASN A 186 4.98 -1.16 0.96
CA ASN A 186 4.39 -2.48 1.10
C ASN A 186 3.75 -2.89 -0.24
N SER A 187 3.52 -4.18 -0.41
CA SER A 187 2.75 -4.70 -1.53
C SER A 187 2.15 -6.06 -1.18
N ILE A 188 1.27 -6.53 -2.05
CA ILE A 188 0.80 -7.92 -2.03
C ILE A 188 1.33 -8.66 -3.25
N CYS A 189 1.54 -9.96 -3.11
CA CYS A 189 1.88 -10.84 -4.22
C CYS A 189 1.38 -12.26 -3.96
N MET A 190 1.34 -13.08 -5.01
CA MET A 190 1.09 -14.51 -4.89
C MET A 190 2.38 -15.24 -4.54
N LEU A 191 2.26 -16.37 -3.83
CA LEU A 191 3.40 -17.24 -3.54
C LEU A 191 4.19 -17.66 -4.81
N SER A 192 3.52 -17.79 -5.96
CA SER A 192 4.17 -18.11 -7.24
C SER A 192 5.12 -17.03 -7.75
N GLU A 193 5.04 -15.82 -7.21
CA GLU A 193 5.82 -14.66 -7.63
C GLU A 193 7.06 -14.45 -6.76
N VAL A 194 7.26 -15.28 -5.73
CA VAL A 194 8.37 -15.12 -4.79
C VAL A 194 9.29 -16.35 -4.76
N GLU A 195 10.57 -16.08 -4.55
CA GLU A 195 11.57 -17.09 -4.19
C GLU A 195 11.97 -16.88 -2.72
N LEU A 196 11.69 -17.87 -1.86
CA LEU A 196 12.00 -17.78 -0.42
C LEU A 196 13.49 -17.99 -0.15
N LEU A 197 14.04 -17.17 0.74
CA LEU A 197 15.45 -17.22 1.14
C LEU A 197 15.58 -17.86 2.52
N SER A 198 16.13 -19.06 2.58
CA SER A 198 16.20 -19.90 3.79
C SER A 198 17.15 -19.39 4.90
N GLY A 199 17.83 -18.25 4.73
CA GLY A 199 18.82 -17.73 5.67
C GLY A 199 18.90 -16.20 5.77
N GLY A 200 17.90 -15.48 5.27
CA GLY A 200 17.94 -14.02 5.16
C GLY A 200 18.48 -13.53 3.80
N PHE A 201 18.68 -12.22 3.67
CA PHE A 201 19.24 -11.65 2.44
C PHE A 201 20.73 -12.00 2.30
N PRO A 202 21.19 -12.40 1.10
CA PRO A 202 22.62 -12.62 0.86
C PRO A 202 23.37 -11.30 1.00
N LEU A 203 24.39 -11.27 1.86
CA LEU A 203 25.26 -10.12 2.05
C LEU A 203 25.84 -9.70 0.69
N ARG A 204 25.44 -8.53 0.18
CA ARG A 204 26.10 -7.92 -0.97
C ARG A 204 27.43 -7.37 -0.49
N HIS A 205 28.51 -8.14 -0.69
CA HIS A 205 29.86 -7.61 -0.57
C HIS A 205 30.02 -6.49 -1.61
N GLY A 206 30.04 -5.24 -1.15
CA GLY A 206 30.30 -4.09 -2.00
C GLY A 206 31.65 -4.25 -2.69
N THR A 207 31.66 -4.07 -4.01
CA THR A 207 32.86 -3.83 -4.81
C THR A 207 33.30 -2.38 -4.68
#